data_AF-A0A422MWL1-F1
#
_entry.id   AF-A0A422MWL1-F1
#
_cell.length_a   1.000
_cell.length_b   1.000
_cell.length_c   1.000
_cell.angle_alpha   90.00
_cell.angle_beta   90.00
_cell.angle_gamma   90.00
#
_symmetry.space_group_name_H-M   'P 1'
#
loop_
_entity.id
_entity.type
_entity.pdbx_description
1 polymer ?
#
loop_
_entity_poly.entity_id
_entity_poly.type
_entity_poly.pdbx_seq_one_letter_code
_entity_poly.pdbx_strand_id
1 'polypeptide(L)'
;MQTRMDDVGPISRCIFNDDNYEDRMCDANNVLAGIDASNIIHYSVIGGVGMPPSNDAPHKLAKVVRVIRQGNVEGFVNLPVCFSIGSKLIGGLLEVDGENDVIFRLLMYRKVLLPEILERYTLHAFLRRVFVENIMPDLNELPPAGRRRRQRCVQQSNPEKHPSIPVALITLDHDPPMLDAQCGVLYVPESRTFPLVDGFFFVGAPRRTMVAVQVTTRAEHGTRISTVRRFNSLLRSYFNDWETFAEGLSWEMIYVHHEDSTAINA
;
A
#
# COMPACT_ATOMS: atom_id res chain seq x y z
N MET A 1 -0.17 14.41 9.08
CA MET A 1 0.61 13.38 9.79
C MET A 1 0.95 12.19 8.90
N GLN A 2 -0.01 11.73 8.10
CA GLN A 2 0.10 10.46 7.38
C GLN A 2 0.95 10.57 6.11
N THR A 3 0.82 11.66 5.36
CA THR A 3 1.72 12.03 4.24
C THR A 3 3.18 12.01 4.68
N ARG A 4 3.45 12.55 5.87
CA ARG A 4 4.80 12.61 6.45
C ARG A 4 5.39 11.22 6.72
N MET A 5 4.58 10.23 7.08
CA MET A 5 5.07 8.85 7.21
C MET A 5 5.47 8.23 5.87
N ASP A 6 4.76 8.57 4.80
CA ASP A 6 5.07 8.09 3.45
C ASP A 6 6.30 8.82 2.86
N ASP A 7 6.60 10.03 3.34
CA ASP A 7 7.74 10.84 2.91
C ASP A 7 9.02 10.58 3.72
N VAL A 8 8.95 10.56 5.06
CA VAL A 8 10.11 10.42 5.96
C VAL A 8 10.10 9.15 6.83
N GLY A 9 9.17 8.23 6.57
CA GLY A 9 9.02 6.97 7.30
C GLY A 9 8.51 7.13 8.74
N PRO A 10 8.45 6.04 9.52
CA PRO A 10 7.84 5.99 10.86
C PRO A 10 8.72 6.63 11.96
N ILE A 11 9.33 7.80 11.73
CA ILE A 11 10.20 8.49 12.69
C ILE A 11 9.36 9.50 13.47
N SER A 12 8.93 9.15 14.68
CA SER A 12 7.97 9.95 15.47
C SER A 12 8.32 11.44 15.54
N ARG A 13 9.59 11.79 15.82
CA ARG A 13 10.03 13.20 15.90
C ARG A 13 9.80 14.00 14.62
N CYS A 14 9.87 13.36 13.45
CA CYS A 14 9.71 13.99 12.14
C CYS A 14 8.27 13.90 11.63
N ILE A 15 7.40 13.10 12.24
CA ILE A 15 6.00 12.97 11.81
C ILE A 15 5.12 14.00 12.52
N PHE A 16 5.40 14.25 13.80
CA PHE A 16 4.57 15.07 14.67
C PHE A 16 5.00 16.55 14.75
N ASN A 17 6.09 16.94 14.09
CA ASN A 17 6.60 18.30 14.12
C ASN A 17 7.01 18.72 12.70
N ASP A 18 6.56 19.91 12.30
CA ASP A 18 6.66 20.45 10.94
C ASP A 18 8.10 20.79 10.58
N ASP A 19 8.83 21.48 11.46
CA ASP A 19 10.22 21.83 11.24
C ASP A 19 11.10 20.57 11.12
N ASN A 20 10.94 19.62 12.03
CA ASN A 20 11.65 18.33 12.00
C ASN A 20 11.28 17.47 10.78
N TYR A 21 10.06 17.63 10.24
CA TYR A 21 9.63 16.98 9.02
C TYR A 21 10.38 17.55 7.81
N GLU A 22 10.36 18.88 7.67
CA GLU A 22 11.03 19.59 6.58
C GLU A 22 12.54 19.37 6.62
N ASP A 23 13.16 19.50 7.80
CA ASP A 23 14.58 19.24 8.00
C ASP A 23 14.94 17.82 7.57
N ARG A 24 14.12 16.83 7.95
CA ARG A 24 14.36 15.43 7.59
C ARG A 24 14.22 15.18 6.10
N MET A 25 13.25 15.81 5.45
CA MET A 25 13.09 15.76 3.99
C MET A 25 14.27 16.39 3.28
N CYS A 26 14.70 17.57 3.72
CA CYS A 26 15.85 18.28 3.17
C CYS A 26 17.12 17.42 3.30
N ASP A 27 17.37 16.89 4.50
CA ASP A 27 18.47 15.99 4.79
C ASP A 27 18.50 14.75 3.90
N ALA A 28 17.36 14.08 3.74
CA ALA A 28 17.27 12.88 2.90
C ALA A 28 17.54 13.21 1.43
N ASN A 29 16.97 14.30 0.91
CA ASN A 29 17.20 14.74 -0.47
C ASN A 29 18.66 15.17 -0.69
N ASN A 30 19.29 15.86 0.27
CA ASN A 30 20.69 16.25 0.20
C ASN A 30 21.62 15.03 0.15
N VAL A 31 21.35 14.01 0.97
CA VAL A 31 22.11 12.75 0.93
C VAL A 31 21.94 12.06 -0.42
N LEU A 32 20.72 11.96 -0.93
CA LEU A 32 20.43 11.35 -2.24
C LEU A 32 21.15 12.08 -3.39
N ALA A 33 21.15 13.41 -3.37
CA ALA A 33 21.81 14.24 -4.39
C ALA A 33 23.34 14.15 -4.34
N GLY A 34 23.91 13.78 -3.18
CA GLY A 34 25.35 13.60 -2.99
C GLY A 34 25.86 12.19 -3.26
N ILE A 35 25.03 11.27 -3.75
CA ILE A 35 25.47 9.91 -4.09
C ILE A 35 26.31 9.94 -5.37
N ASP A 36 27.50 9.38 -5.31
CA ASP A 36 28.41 9.26 -6.45
C ASP A 36 29.26 7.98 -6.36
N ALA A 37 30.12 7.75 -7.35
CA ALA A 37 30.90 6.52 -7.45
C ALA A 37 31.87 6.33 -6.26
N SER A 38 32.24 7.40 -5.57
CA SER A 38 33.17 7.36 -4.44
C SER A 38 32.50 6.86 -3.14
N ASN A 39 31.19 7.06 -2.98
CA ASN A 39 30.47 6.78 -1.75
C ASN A 39 29.35 5.72 -1.88
N ILE A 40 29.10 5.23 -3.11
CA ILE A 40 28.02 4.29 -3.43
C ILE A 40 27.99 3.03 -2.56
N ILE A 41 29.15 2.50 -2.19
CA ILE A 41 29.32 1.28 -1.38
C ILE A 41 28.62 1.41 -0.03
N HIS A 42 28.54 2.62 0.53
CA HIS A 42 27.89 2.88 1.82
C HIS A 42 26.37 2.69 1.78
N TYR A 43 25.75 2.76 0.62
CA TYR A 43 24.29 2.63 0.44
C TYR A 43 23.87 1.27 -0.09
N SER A 44 24.79 0.46 -0.61
CA SER A 44 24.54 -0.91 -1.08
C SER A 44 24.09 -1.89 0.03
N VAL A 45 24.30 -1.53 1.30
CA VAL A 45 23.80 -2.27 2.48
C VAL A 45 22.31 -2.05 2.74
N ILE A 46 21.70 -1.04 2.13
CA ILE A 46 20.25 -0.78 2.16
C ILE A 46 19.58 -1.75 1.18
N GLY A 47 18.56 -2.48 1.64
CA GLY A 47 18.00 -3.66 0.97
C GLY A 47 18.64 -4.99 1.38
N GLY A 48 19.71 -4.96 2.20
CA GLY A 48 20.54 -6.11 2.54
C GLY A 48 20.67 -6.45 4.02
N VAL A 49 21.51 -7.47 4.28
CA VAL A 49 21.93 -7.89 5.61
C VAL A 49 23.33 -7.32 5.87
N GLY A 50 23.50 -6.55 6.94
CA GLY A 50 24.77 -5.90 7.28
C GLY A 50 24.53 -4.63 8.08
N MET A 51 25.55 -4.13 8.80
CA MET A 51 25.45 -2.82 9.42
C MET A 51 25.75 -1.73 8.40
N PRO A 52 24.97 -0.65 8.34
CA PRO A 52 25.40 0.55 7.64
C PRO A 52 26.74 1.03 8.22
N PRO A 53 27.61 1.64 7.40
CA PRO A 53 28.80 2.30 7.91
C PRO A 53 28.42 3.34 8.97
N SER A 54 29.31 3.59 9.94
CA SER A 54 29.03 4.50 11.08
C SER A 54 28.93 5.97 10.70
N ASN A 55 28.94 6.30 9.41
CA ASN A 55 28.76 7.66 8.94
C ASN A 55 27.27 8.04 8.99
N ASP A 56 27.02 9.34 9.10
CA ASP A 56 25.67 9.84 9.38
C ASP A 56 24.73 9.85 8.16
N ALA A 57 25.20 9.48 6.97
CA ALA A 57 24.40 9.62 5.76
C ALA A 57 23.42 8.45 5.52
N PRO A 58 23.80 7.15 5.59
CA PRO A 58 22.90 6.05 5.27
C PRO A 58 21.72 5.90 6.23
N HIS A 59 21.89 6.26 7.51
CA HIS A 59 20.80 6.23 8.49
C HIS A 59 19.72 7.29 8.21
N LYS A 60 20.03 8.27 7.34
CA LYS A 60 19.02 9.23 6.87
C LYS A 60 18.06 8.60 5.85
N LEU A 61 18.49 7.54 5.17
CA LEU A 61 17.72 6.88 4.11
C LEU A 61 17.16 5.51 4.50
N ALA A 62 17.70 4.87 5.54
CA ALA A 62 17.34 3.51 5.93
C ALA A 62 16.69 3.39 7.32
N LYS A 63 15.84 2.38 7.46
CA LYS A 63 15.31 1.87 8.73
C LYS A 63 15.70 0.40 8.89
N VAL A 64 15.93 -0.01 10.13
CA VAL A 64 16.19 -1.42 10.46
C VAL A 64 14.85 -2.11 10.69
N VAL A 65 14.61 -3.20 9.98
CA VAL A 65 13.40 -4.02 10.13
C VAL A 65 13.78 -5.41 10.62
N ARG A 66 13.09 -5.85 11.68
CA ARG A 66 13.16 -7.22 12.17
C ARG A 66 12.41 -8.14 11.22
N VAL A 67 13.06 -9.20 10.78
CA VAL A 67 12.50 -10.22 9.89
C VAL A 67 12.62 -11.58 10.58
N ILE A 68 11.50 -12.28 10.69
CA ILE A 68 11.46 -13.66 11.18
C ILE A 68 11.51 -14.57 9.96
N ARG A 69 12.56 -15.39 9.83
CA ARG A 69 12.71 -16.37 8.75
C ARG A 69 12.14 -17.72 9.17
N GLN A 70 11.96 -18.63 8.21
CA GLN A 70 11.54 -20.01 8.49
C GLN A 70 12.40 -20.63 9.60
N GLY A 71 11.75 -21.29 10.56
CA GLY A 71 12.41 -21.87 11.74
C GLY A 71 12.59 -20.90 12.92
N ASN A 72 11.84 -19.79 12.98
CA ASN A 72 11.91 -18.77 14.05
C ASN A 72 13.28 -18.09 14.21
N VAL A 73 14.08 -18.08 13.13
CA VAL A 73 15.37 -17.40 13.13
C VAL A 73 15.14 -15.91 12.90
N GLU A 74 15.53 -15.10 13.88
CA GLU A 74 15.45 -13.65 13.80
C GLU A 74 16.64 -13.08 13.02
N GLY A 75 16.35 -12.16 12.12
CA GLY A 75 17.36 -11.36 11.43
C GLY A 75 16.93 -9.91 11.31
N PHE A 76 17.90 -9.05 11.00
CA PHE A 76 17.67 -7.64 10.76
C PHE A 76 18.07 -7.30 9.33
N VAL A 77 17.25 -6.49 8.66
CA VAL A 77 17.47 -6.05 7.29
C VAL A 77 17.32 -4.53 7.27
N ASN A 78 18.25 -3.84 6.61
CA ASN A 78 18.08 -2.41 6.36
C ASN A 78 17.14 -2.25 5.18
N LEU A 79 16.03 -1.56 5.36
CA LEU A 79 15.14 -1.19 4.26
C LEU A 79 15.16 0.32 4.10
N PRO A 80 14.83 0.86 2.91
CA PRO A 80 14.51 2.27 2.79
C PRO A 80 13.46 2.70 3.82
N VAL A 81 13.61 3.92 4.31
CA VAL A 81 12.70 4.57 5.25
C VAL A 81 11.25 4.55 4.73
N CYS A 82 11.08 4.86 3.44
CA CYS A 82 9.84 4.78 2.68
C CYS A 82 10.13 4.42 1.21
N PHE A 83 9.09 4.17 0.42
CA PHE A 83 9.24 3.84 -1.01
C PHE A 83 9.80 4.98 -1.85
N SER A 84 9.33 6.21 -1.63
CA SER A 84 9.82 7.38 -2.38
C SER A 84 11.35 7.49 -2.28
N ILE A 85 11.88 7.40 -1.05
CA ILE A 85 13.33 7.36 -0.81
C ILE A 85 13.97 6.11 -1.45
N GLY A 86 13.35 4.93 -1.32
CA GLY A 86 13.86 3.70 -1.93
C GLY A 86 13.98 3.78 -3.46
N SER A 87 12.96 4.32 -4.13
CA SER A 87 12.95 4.52 -5.58
C SER A 87 14.00 5.54 -6.04
N LYS A 88 14.10 6.68 -5.35
CA LYS A 88 15.13 7.70 -5.64
C LYS A 88 16.53 7.15 -5.42
N LEU A 89 16.73 6.41 -4.34
CA LEU A 89 18.00 5.76 -4.03
C LEU A 89 18.40 4.81 -5.17
N ILE A 90 17.47 3.97 -5.64
CA ILE A 90 17.74 3.08 -6.78
C ILE A 90 18.09 3.89 -8.03
N GLY A 91 17.33 4.94 -8.35
CA GLY A 91 17.64 5.82 -9.50
C GLY A 91 19.07 6.36 -9.45
N GLY A 92 19.46 6.96 -8.32
CA GLY A 92 20.82 7.48 -8.14
C GLY A 92 21.89 6.40 -8.20
N LEU A 93 21.65 5.22 -7.61
CA LEU A 93 22.58 4.09 -7.69
C LEU A 93 22.75 3.58 -9.14
N LEU A 94 21.70 3.60 -9.95
CA LEU A 94 21.74 3.18 -11.36
C LEU A 94 22.44 4.19 -12.27
N GLU A 95 22.33 5.48 -11.98
CA GLU A 95 23.03 6.53 -12.75
C GLU A 95 24.54 6.53 -12.52
N VAL A 96 24.96 6.10 -11.33
CA VAL A 96 26.36 6.13 -10.88
C VAL A 96 27.11 4.84 -11.22
N ASP A 97 26.44 3.69 -11.18
CA ASP A 97 27.08 2.37 -11.30
C ASP A 97 26.83 1.76 -12.70
N GLY A 98 27.89 1.61 -13.50
CA GLY A 98 27.79 1.10 -14.87
C GLY A 98 27.43 -0.39 -14.94
N GLU A 99 26.29 -0.70 -15.56
CA GLU A 99 25.74 -1.97 -16.09
C GLU A 99 25.76 -3.25 -15.22
N ASN A 100 26.69 -3.45 -14.30
CA ASN A 100 26.98 -4.78 -13.72
C ASN A 100 26.27 -5.11 -12.40
N ASP A 101 25.62 -4.14 -11.73
CA ASP A 101 24.98 -4.39 -10.42
C ASP A 101 23.46 -4.09 -10.40
N VAL A 102 22.88 -3.68 -11.54
CA VAL A 102 21.44 -3.34 -11.65
C VAL A 102 20.55 -4.50 -11.23
N ILE A 103 20.86 -5.72 -11.70
CA ILE A 103 20.09 -6.93 -11.40
C ILE A 103 20.17 -7.27 -9.91
N PHE A 104 21.37 -7.22 -9.33
CA PHE A 104 21.57 -7.50 -7.91
C PHE A 104 20.86 -6.46 -7.03
N ARG A 105 20.93 -5.17 -7.37
CA ARG A 105 20.22 -4.09 -6.67
C ARG A 105 18.70 -4.27 -6.78
N LEU A 106 18.16 -4.54 -7.96
CA LEU A 106 16.73 -4.84 -8.14
C LEU A 106 16.29 -6.06 -7.30
N LEU A 107 17.12 -7.11 -7.23
CA LEU A 107 16.87 -8.29 -6.38
C LEU A 107 16.86 -7.95 -4.88
N MET A 108 17.76 -7.09 -4.42
CA MET A 108 17.82 -6.64 -3.02
C MET A 108 16.58 -5.83 -2.63
N TYR A 109 16.16 -4.93 -3.51
CA TYR A 109 14.97 -4.09 -3.28
C TYR A 109 13.66 -4.77 -3.66
N ARG A 110 13.69 -5.98 -4.25
CA ARG A 110 12.52 -6.80 -4.58
C ARG A 110 11.53 -6.89 -3.42
N LYS A 111 12.02 -7.10 -2.20
CA LYS A 111 11.17 -7.24 -1.00
C LYS A 111 10.46 -5.95 -0.60
N VAL A 112 10.94 -4.80 -1.04
CA VAL A 112 10.37 -3.48 -0.74
C VAL A 112 9.50 -3.00 -1.88
N LEU A 113 10.02 -3.07 -3.11
CA LEU A 113 9.35 -2.56 -4.29
C LEU A 113 8.24 -3.48 -4.79
N LEU A 114 8.45 -4.80 -4.84
CA LEU A 114 7.42 -5.68 -5.41
C LEU A 114 6.12 -5.64 -4.64
N PRO A 115 6.08 -5.70 -3.29
CA PRO A 115 4.82 -5.61 -2.57
C PRO A 115 3.96 -4.39 -2.93
N GLU A 116 4.60 -3.23 -3.03
CA GLU A 116 3.91 -1.96 -3.28
C GLU A 116 3.56 -1.74 -4.75
N ILE A 117 4.44 -2.17 -5.65
CA ILE A 117 4.13 -2.24 -7.08
C ILE A 117 2.94 -3.18 -7.27
N LEU A 118 2.97 -4.39 -6.69
CA LEU A 118 1.87 -5.34 -6.79
C LEU A 118 0.58 -4.76 -6.23
N GLU A 119 0.58 -4.17 -5.04
CA GLU A 119 -0.60 -3.52 -4.45
C GLU A 119 -1.20 -2.48 -5.40
N ARG A 120 -0.40 -1.52 -5.89
CA ARG A 120 -0.88 -0.47 -6.80
C ARG A 120 -1.35 -1.04 -8.14
N TYR A 121 -0.58 -1.91 -8.77
CA TYR A 121 -0.92 -2.47 -10.08
C TYR A 121 -2.13 -3.41 -10.01
N THR A 122 -2.28 -4.18 -8.92
CA THR A 122 -3.46 -5.01 -8.68
C THR A 122 -4.71 -4.16 -8.58
N LEU A 123 -4.68 -3.04 -7.83
CA LEU A 123 -5.81 -2.11 -7.76
C LEU A 123 -6.18 -1.56 -9.14
N HIS A 124 -5.19 -1.10 -9.91
CA HIS A 124 -5.43 -0.58 -11.26
C HIS A 124 -5.88 -1.67 -12.24
N ALA A 125 -5.56 -2.94 -12.00
CA ALA A 125 -6.04 -4.04 -12.83
C ALA A 125 -7.58 -4.16 -12.78
N PHE A 126 -8.23 -3.80 -11.66
CA PHE A 126 -9.69 -3.73 -11.57
C PHE A 126 -10.33 -2.68 -12.49
N LEU A 127 -9.54 -1.74 -13.04
CA LEU A 127 -10.02 -0.81 -14.06
C LEU A 127 -10.23 -1.49 -15.42
N ARG A 128 -9.69 -2.69 -15.62
CA ARG A 128 -9.70 -3.41 -16.90
C ARG A 128 -10.75 -4.50 -16.85
N ARG A 129 -11.78 -4.37 -17.69
CA ARG A 129 -12.83 -5.38 -17.87
C ARG A 129 -12.28 -6.80 -18.04
N VAL A 130 -11.29 -6.94 -18.94
CA VAL A 130 -10.66 -8.24 -19.24
C VAL A 130 -10.06 -8.88 -18.00
N PHE A 131 -9.45 -8.09 -17.11
CA PHE A 131 -8.91 -8.61 -15.86
C PHE A 131 -10.02 -9.10 -14.92
N VAL A 132 -11.07 -8.30 -14.73
CA VAL A 132 -12.22 -8.66 -13.88
C VAL A 132 -12.92 -9.92 -14.40
N GLU A 133 -13.14 -10.02 -15.71
CA GLU A 133 -13.72 -11.21 -16.35
C GLU A 133 -12.83 -12.46 -16.16
N ASN A 134 -11.50 -12.30 -16.19
CA ASN A 134 -10.57 -13.40 -16.01
C ASN A 134 -10.47 -13.90 -14.57
N ILE A 135 -10.54 -13.03 -13.57
CA ILE A 135 -10.49 -13.44 -12.14
C ILE A 135 -11.85 -13.92 -11.62
N MET A 136 -12.94 -13.55 -12.30
CA MET A 136 -14.31 -13.86 -11.89
C MET A 136 -14.57 -15.34 -11.56
N PRO A 137 -14.07 -16.32 -12.35
CA PRO A 137 -14.25 -17.75 -12.05
C PRO A 137 -13.56 -18.19 -10.75
N ASP A 138 -12.49 -17.49 -10.36
CA ASP A 138 -11.66 -17.82 -9.21
C ASP A 138 -12.14 -17.15 -7.91
N LEU A 139 -13.04 -16.15 -8.02
CA LEU A 139 -13.67 -15.51 -6.87
C LEU A 139 -14.55 -16.52 -6.11
N ASN A 140 -14.08 -16.94 -4.95
CA ASN A 140 -14.82 -17.81 -4.06
C ASN A 140 -15.15 -17.07 -2.76
N GLU A 141 -16.42 -17.12 -2.36
CA GLU A 141 -16.81 -16.63 -1.04
C GLU A 141 -16.11 -17.48 0.03
N LEU A 142 -15.44 -16.83 0.97
CA LEU A 142 -14.93 -17.49 2.17
C LEU A 142 -16.07 -18.23 2.87
N PRO A 143 -15.83 -19.43 3.43
CA PRO A 143 -16.87 -20.20 4.09
C PRO A 143 -17.64 -19.33 5.09
N PRO A 144 -18.96 -19.13 4.90
CA PRO A 144 -19.70 -18.26 5.79
C PRO A 144 -19.78 -18.90 7.17
N ALA A 145 -19.78 -18.08 8.22
CA ALA A 145 -20.08 -18.56 9.56
C ALA A 145 -21.52 -19.13 9.57
N GLY A 146 -21.65 -20.46 9.65
CA GLY A 146 -22.93 -21.17 9.73
C GLY A 146 -23.44 -21.76 8.40
N ARG A 147 -24.71 -22.17 8.38
CA ARG A 147 -25.33 -22.96 7.28
C ARG A 147 -26.04 -22.11 6.22
N ARG A 148 -25.51 -20.95 5.85
CA ARG A 148 -26.09 -20.18 4.73
C ARG A 148 -25.52 -20.66 3.39
N ARG A 149 -26.34 -20.56 2.34
CA ARG A 149 -25.87 -20.80 0.97
C ARG A 149 -24.84 -19.74 0.60
N ARG A 150 -23.77 -20.16 -0.06
CA ARG A 150 -22.79 -19.23 -0.64
C ARG A 150 -23.48 -18.29 -1.63
N GLN A 151 -23.14 -17.01 -1.57
CA GLN A 151 -23.66 -15.98 -2.45
C GLN A 151 -22.57 -15.59 -3.46
N ARG A 152 -22.98 -15.35 -4.71
CA ARG A 152 -22.07 -14.81 -5.71
C ARG A 152 -21.65 -13.39 -5.33
N CYS A 153 -20.37 -13.10 -5.49
CA CYS A 153 -19.83 -11.75 -5.41
C CYS A 153 -20.51 -10.85 -6.46
N VAL A 154 -20.63 -9.56 -6.17
CA VAL A 154 -21.30 -8.59 -7.05
C VAL A 154 -20.58 -8.51 -8.39
N GLN A 155 -19.25 -8.64 -8.40
CA GLN A 155 -18.44 -8.69 -9.62
C GLN A 155 -18.70 -9.94 -10.45
N GLN A 156 -19.07 -11.07 -9.83
CA GLN A 156 -19.45 -12.28 -10.57
C GLN A 156 -20.83 -12.18 -11.23
N SER A 157 -21.65 -11.24 -10.76
CA SER A 157 -23.01 -11.05 -11.26
C SER A 157 -23.12 -9.84 -12.19
N ASN A 158 -22.17 -8.89 -12.10
CA ASN A 158 -22.13 -7.64 -12.85
C ASN A 158 -20.68 -7.26 -13.21
N PRO A 159 -19.94 -8.10 -13.97
CA PRO A 159 -18.54 -7.82 -14.32
C PRO A 159 -18.39 -6.52 -15.11
N GLU A 160 -19.43 -6.07 -15.82
CA GLU A 160 -19.48 -4.81 -16.55
C GLU A 160 -19.48 -3.57 -15.65
N LYS A 161 -19.76 -3.72 -14.35
CA LYS A 161 -19.79 -2.62 -13.36
C LYS A 161 -18.47 -2.47 -12.60
N HIS A 162 -17.37 -2.95 -13.18
CA HIS A 162 -16.03 -2.66 -12.68
C HIS A 162 -15.75 -1.16 -12.74
N PRO A 163 -14.86 -0.63 -11.87
CA PRO A 163 -14.52 0.78 -11.93
C PRO A 163 -13.79 1.10 -13.24
N SER A 164 -13.92 2.33 -13.73
CA SER A 164 -13.24 2.79 -14.96
C SER A 164 -12.29 3.95 -14.71
N ILE A 165 -12.39 4.60 -13.56
CA ILE A 165 -11.63 5.80 -13.21
C ILE A 165 -11.05 5.63 -11.81
N PRO A 166 -9.72 5.77 -11.63
CA PRO A 166 -9.12 5.86 -10.32
C PRO A 166 -9.19 7.30 -9.76
N VAL A 167 -9.47 7.43 -8.47
CA VAL A 167 -9.45 8.69 -7.72
C VAL A 167 -8.60 8.46 -6.48
N ALA A 168 -7.58 9.30 -6.29
CA ALA A 168 -6.76 9.27 -5.09
C ALA A 168 -7.54 9.84 -3.90
N LEU A 169 -7.53 9.13 -2.76
CA LEU A 169 -8.01 9.65 -1.49
C LEU A 169 -6.82 10.24 -0.73
N ILE A 170 -6.65 11.54 -0.88
CA ILE A 170 -5.60 12.32 -0.22
C ILE A 170 -5.88 12.35 1.29
N THR A 171 -4.83 12.30 2.11
CA THR A 171 -4.93 12.38 3.57
C THR A 171 -5.57 13.69 4.03
N LEU A 172 -6.51 13.62 4.99
CA LEU A 172 -7.29 14.74 5.56
C LEU A 172 -6.44 15.72 6.41
N ASP A 173 -5.18 15.95 6.08
CA ASP A 173 -4.29 16.80 6.86
C ASP A 173 -4.63 18.31 6.69
N HIS A 174 -5.41 18.68 5.66
CA HIS A 174 -5.72 20.08 5.29
C HIS A 174 -7.15 20.26 4.74
N ASP A 175 -8.18 19.88 5.52
CA ASP A 175 -9.61 20.11 5.22
C ASP A 175 -9.98 19.84 3.74
N PRO A 176 -9.65 18.65 3.20
CA PRO A 176 -9.77 18.40 1.78
C PRO A 176 -11.24 18.47 1.34
N PRO A 177 -11.50 18.88 0.09
CA PRO A 177 -12.86 18.94 -0.42
C PRO A 177 -13.50 17.55 -0.34
N MET A 178 -14.66 17.49 0.31
CA MET A 178 -15.48 16.29 0.33
C MET A 178 -15.86 15.91 -1.11
N LEU A 179 -15.85 14.61 -1.39
CA LEU A 179 -16.11 14.02 -2.70
C LEU A 179 -17.56 13.57 -2.79
N ASP A 180 -18.11 13.56 -4.01
CA ASP A 180 -19.37 12.86 -4.25
C ASP A 180 -19.07 11.37 -4.47
N ALA A 181 -19.76 10.51 -3.71
CA ALA A 181 -19.62 9.07 -3.86
C ALA A 181 -20.22 8.61 -5.19
N GLN A 182 -19.40 8.01 -6.05
CA GLN A 182 -19.79 7.63 -7.42
C GLN A 182 -19.59 6.14 -7.67
N CYS A 183 -20.56 5.53 -8.35
CA CYS A 183 -20.43 4.16 -8.84
C CYS A 183 -19.47 4.12 -10.04
N GLY A 184 -18.67 3.06 -10.14
CA GLY A 184 -17.68 2.92 -11.21
C GLY A 184 -16.39 3.73 -11.00
N VAL A 185 -16.20 4.33 -9.83
CA VAL A 185 -14.95 5.01 -9.43
C VAL A 185 -14.18 4.13 -8.44
N LEU A 186 -12.89 3.92 -8.71
CA LEU A 186 -11.94 3.26 -7.82
C LEU A 186 -11.27 4.30 -6.93
N TYR A 187 -11.60 4.30 -5.65
CA TYR A 187 -10.95 5.14 -4.66
C TYR A 187 -9.72 4.43 -4.11
N VAL A 188 -8.55 5.07 -4.27
CA VAL A 188 -7.24 4.55 -3.85
C VAL A 188 -6.68 5.47 -2.78
N PRO A 189 -6.63 5.04 -1.51
CA PRO A 189 -5.90 5.76 -0.46
C PRO A 189 -4.45 6.01 -0.85
N GLU A 190 -3.99 7.24 -0.70
CA GLU A 190 -2.55 7.54 -0.84
C GLU A 190 -1.75 6.99 0.35
N SER A 191 -2.41 6.93 1.51
CA SER A 191 -1.85 6.50 2.79
C SER A 191 -1.84 4.98 2.93
N ARG A 192 -0.69 4.41 3.27
CA ARG A 192 -0.58 2.97 3.61
C ARG A 192 -1.20 2.55 4.92
N THR A 193 -1.39 3.47 5.86
CA THR A 193 -2.06 3.14 7.13
C THR A 193 -3.57 3.38 7.04
N PHE A 194 -4.07 3.61 5.82
CA PHE A 194 -5.50 3.71 5.61
C PHE A 194 -6.13 2.41 6.12
N PRO A 195 -7.13 2.51 7.02
CA PRO A 195 -7.61 1.33 7.70
C PRO A 195 -8.37 0.41 6.73
N LEU A 196 -8.23 -0.89 6.98
CA LEU A 196 -9.03 -1.98 6.40
C LEU A 196 -8.73 -2.34 4.93
N VAL A 197 -8.47 -1.38 4.04
CA VAL A 197 -8.46 -1.62 2.59
C VAL A 197 -7.29 -0.91 1.90
N ASP A 198 -6.79 -1.49 0.81
CA ASP A 198 -5.82 -0.87 -0.09
C ASP A 198 -6.51 -0.05 -1.20
N GLY A 199 -7.78 -0.33 -1.46
CA GLY A 199 -8.65 0.45 -2.33
C GLY A 199 -10.09 -0.06 -2.31
N PHE A 200 -11.03 0.73 -2.80
CA PHE A 200 -12.43 0.33 -2.87
C PHE A 200 -13.19 1.05 -3.98
N PHE A 201 -14.32 0.48 -4.40
CA PHE A 201 -15.21 1.11 -5.38
C PHE A 201 -16.67 0.77 -5.09
N PHE A 202 -17.58 1.55 -5.68
CA PHE A 202 -19.02 1.32 -5.54
C PHE A 202 -19.62 0.73 -6.81
N VAL A 203 -20.45 -0.29 -6.64
CA VAL A 203 -21.29 -0.90 -7.67
C VAL A 203 -22.73 -0.44 -7.47
N GLY A 204 -23.36 0.00 -8.55
CA GLY A 204 -24.75 0.48 -8.55
C GLY A 204 -25.80 -0.65 -8.47
N ALA A 205 -27.05 -0.30 -8.75
CA ALA A 205 -28.19 -1.22 -8.79
C ALA A 205 -27.93 -2.48 -9.66
N PRO A 206 -28.60 -3.63 -9.41
CA PRO A 206 -29.71 -3.82 -8.48
C PRO A 206 -29.28 -4.05 -7.03
N ARG A 207 -28.05 -4.52 -6.80
CA ARG A 207 -27.48 -4.66 -5.45
C ARG A 207 -26.36 -3.64 -5.30
N ARG A 208 -26.69 -2.51 -4.66
CA ARG A 208 -25.70 -1.46 -4.35
C ARG A 208 -24.69 -2.05 -3.37
N THR A 209 -23.42 -2.09 -3.78
CA THR A 209 -22.35 -2.72 -3.00
C THR A 209 -21.10 -1.86 -3.01
N MET A 210 -20.49 -1.65 -1.85
CA MET A 210 -19.10 -1.25 -1.78
C MET A 210 -18.22 -2.50 -1.84
N VAL A 211 -17.31 -2.54 -2.80
CA VAL A 211 -16.32 -3.59 -2.94
C VAL A 211 -14.98 -3.06 -2.46
N ALA A 212 -14.56 -3.57 -1.31
CA ALA A 212 -13.23 -3.36 -0.75
C ALA A 212 -12.23 -4.32 -1.40
N VAL A 213 -11.01 -3.85 -1.64
CA VAL A 213 -9.89 -4.67 -2.13
C VAL A 213 -8.77 -4.60 -1.12
N GLN A 214 -8.26 -5.76 -0.72
CA GLN A 214 -7.07 -5.89 0.10
C GLN A 214 -6.07 -6.82 -0.61
N VAL A 215 -4.85 -6.35 -0.81
CA VAL A 215 -3.77 -7.05 -1.50
C VAL A 215 -2.73 -7.47 -0.45
N THR A 216 -2.64 -8.76 -0.17
CA THR A 216 -1.76 -9.25 0.91
C THR A 216 -0.33 -9.41 0.42
N THR A 217 0.47 -8.34 0.44
CA THR A 217 1.87 -8.41 0.01
C THR A 217 2.88 -8.31 1.16
N ARG A 218 2.51 -7.74 2.33
CA ARG A 218 3.41 -7.75 3.50
C ARG A 218 2.84 -7.37 4.87
N ALA A 219 1.69 -6.71 4.95
CA ALA A 219 1.04 -6.34 6.21
C ALA A 219 -0.46 -6.62 6.11
N GLU A 220 -1.01 -7.42 7.01
CA GLU A 220 -2.45 -7.56 7.12
C GLU A 220 -3.03 -6.26 7.68
N HIS A 221 -3.98 -5.65 6.96
CA HIS A 221 -4.89 -4.69 7.58
C HIS A 221 -5.64 -5.44 8.68
N GLY A 222 -5.38 -5.09 9.94
CA GLY A 222 -6.01 -5.78 11.04
C GLY A 222 -7.52 -5.63 10.96
N THR A 223 -8.25 -6.74 10.78
CA THR A 223 -9.73 -6.79 10.67
C THR A 223 -10.44 -6.62 12.02
N ARG A 224 -9.78 -5.97 12.99
CA ARG A 224 -10.35 -5.67 14.30
C ARG A 224 -11.55 -4.75 14.17
N ILE A 225 -12.52 -4.90 15.07
CA ILE A 225 -13.73 -4.05 15.14
C ILE A 225 -13.36 -2.56 15.19
N SER A 226 -12.29 -2.21 15.89
CA SER A 226 -11.78 -0.83 15.94
C SER A 226 -11.35 -0.30 14.56
N THR A 227 -10.73 -1.13 13.73
CA THR A 227 -10.30 -0.77 12.36
C THR A 227 -11.50 -0.53 11.46
N VAL A 228 -12.50 -1.41 11.52
CA VAL A 228 -13.75 -1.25 10.74
C VAL A 228 -14.48 0.03 11.14
N ARG A 229 -14.58 0.33 12.45
CA ARG A 229 -15.17 1.58 12.94
C ARG A 229 -14.40 2.81 12.44
N ARG A 230 -13.07 2.75 12.47
CA ARG A 230 -12.22 3.85 11.98
C ARG A 230 -12.42 4.08 10.48
N PHE A 231 -12.43 3.01 9.68
CA PHE A 231 -12.71 3.10 8.26
C PHE A 231 -14.08 3.73 7.98
N ASN A 232 -15.14 3.29 8.66
CA ASN A 232 -16.47 3.89 8.54
C ASN A 232 -16.53 5.36 8.96
N SER A 233 -15.71 5.78 9.93
CA SER A 233 -15.60 7.19 10.30
C SER A 233 -14.92 8.01 9.21
N LEU A 234 -13.92 7.44 8.52
CA LEU A 234 -13.22 8.12 7.44
C LEU A 234 -14.12 8.33 6.21
N LEU A 235 -14.95 7.35 5.86
CA LEU A 235 -15.87 7.51 4.72
C LEU A 235 -16.78 8.74 4.90
N ARG A 236 -17.25 9.01 6.13
CA ARG A 236 -18.04 10.21 6.46
C ARG A 236 -17.29 11.52 6.25
N SER A 237 -15.98 11.53 6.48
CA SER A 237 -15.15 12.72 6.25
C SER A 237 -14.73 12.88 4.79
N TYR A 238 -14.79 11.80 3.99
CA TYR A 238 -14.40 11.84 2.58
C TYR A 238 -15.56 12.14 1.64
N PHE A 239 -16.80 11.78 2.00
CA PHE A 239 -17.92 11.80 1.07
C PHE A 239 -19.08 12.68 1.53
N ASN A 240 -19.56 13.53 0.61
CA ASN A 240 -20.81 14.29 0.79
C ASN A 240 -21.99 13.35 0.93
N ASP A 241 -22.95 13.74 1.79
CA ASP A 241 -24.21 13.01 2.01
C ASP A 241 -24.02 11.49 2.23
N TRP A 242 -22.91 11.11 2.89
CA TRP A 242 -22.51 9.71 3.03
C TRP A 242 -23.61 8.83 3.62
N GLU A 243 -24.36 9.31 4.62
CA GLU A 243 -25.44 8.54 5.25
C GLU A 243 -26.55 8.20 4.25
N THR A 244 -26.93 9.17 3.41
CA THR A 244 -27.91 8.97 2.34
C THR A 244 -27.38 8.02 1.28
N PHE A 245 -26.11 8.17 0.89
CA PHE A 245 -25.50 7.27 -0.08
C PHE A 245 -25.38 5.84 0.45
N ALA A 246 -24.99 5.66 1.71
CA ALA A 246 -24.78 4.37 2.34
C ALA A 246 -26.07 3.63 2.70
N GLU A 247 -27.23 4.27 2.62
CA GLU A 247 -28.52 3.64 2.87
C GLU A 247 -28.75 2.45 1.91
N GLY A 248 -28.92 1.25 2.50
CA GLY A 248 -29.08 0.00 1.76
C GLY A 248 -27.80 -0.51 1.07
N LEU A 249 -26.63 0.09 1.32
CA LEU A 249 -25.36 -0.31 0.72
C LEU A 249 -24.82 -1.60 1.36
N SER A 250 -24.68 -2.65 0.56
CA SER A 250 -24.00 -3.89 0.95
C SER A 250 -22.49 -3.73 0.91
N TRP A 251 -21.77 -4.59 1.64
CA TRP A 251 -20.31 -4.58 1.69
C TRP A 251 -19.76 -5.94 1.26
N GLU A 252 -18.78 -5.93 0.37
CA GLU A 252 -18.01 -7.09 -0.05
C GLU A 252 -16.53 -6.76 0.01
N MET A 253 -15.70 -7.76 0.28
CA MET A 253 -14.25 -7.59 0.36
C MET A 253 -13.57 -8.68 -0.45
N ILE A 254 -12.70 -8.26 -1.38
CA ILE A 254 -11.89 -9.13 -2.21
C ILE A 254 -10.49 -9.15 -1.63
N TYR A 255 -10.04 -10.34 -1.25
CA TYR A 255 -8.68 -10.59 -0.80
C TYR A 255 -7.86 -11.10 -1.98
N VAL A 256 -6.85 -10.33 -2.39
CA VAL A 256 -5.90 -10.73 -3.43
C VAL A 256 -4.64 -11.26 -2.75
N HIS A 257 -4.43 -12.57 -2.88
CA HIS A 257 -3.28 -13.26 -2.33
C HIS A 257 -2.20 -13.48 -3.38
N HIS A 258 -0.94 -13.31 -2.99
CA HIS A 258 0.18 -13.85 -3.75
C HIS A 258 0.18 -15.38 -3.65
N GLU A 259 0.57 -16.10 -4.71
CA GLU A 259 0.56 -17.57 -4.76
C GLU A 259 1.31 -18.22 -3.59
N ASP A 260 2.45 -17.63 -3.19
CA ASP A 260 3.24 -18.08 -2.03
C ASP A 260 2.62 -17.72 -0.65
N SER A 261 1.46 -17.06 -0.60
CA SER A 261 0.82 -16.68 0.66
C SER A 261 0.14 -17.88 1.30
N THR A 262 0.12 -17.93 2.63
CA THR A 262 -0.71 -18.91 3.34
C THR A 262 -2.17 -18.65 2.98
N ALA A 263 -2.87 -19.68 2.50
CA ALA A 263 -4.28 -19.58 2.19
C ALA A 263 -5.06 -19.14 3.44
N ILE A 264 -5.96 -18.15 3.28
CA ILE A 264 -6.91 -17.80 4.34
C ILE A 264 -7.89 -18.97 4.47
N ASN A 265 -7.68 -19.77 5.50
CA ASN A 265 -8.63 -20.78 5.94
C ASN A 265 -9.55 -20.14 6.99
N ALA A 266 -10.86 -20.21 6.76
CA ALA A 266 -11.87 -19.79 7.73
C ALA A 266 -12.04 -20.85 8.84
#